data_AF-A0A4U0X7R2-F1
#
_entry.id   AF-A0A4U0X7R2-F1
#
_cell.length_a   1.000
_cell.length_b   1.000
_cell.length_c   1.000
_cell.angle_alpha   90.00
_cell.angle_beta   90.00
_cell.angle_gamma   90.00
#
_symmetry.space_group_name_H-M   'P 1'
#
loop_
_entity.id
_entity.type
_entity.pdbx_description
1 polymer ?
#
loop_
_entity_poly.entity_id
_entity_poly.type
_entity_poly.pdbx_seq_one_letter_code
_entity_poly.pdbx_strand_id
1 'polypeptide(L)'
;MTLSYVDRHGGNKQFLWGLTYTESGARCTTESWHNTVSSDDVLQMMEKVPGWGEPMKALSKACWVLQIGDAAETFLPTSGNGVTQAIEDAVTIAACLQNASRDEIATAVRTHSLLRGDRVATAQLLGFYNAERFQKTDVEAVGKDAKVSAKLPKWIYTSDPEYKAAESLREGGQPLMNTNIPEGYVPNPWTMEGIEKLYADGKHVELKGDWL
;
A
#
# COMPACT_ATOMS: atom_id res chain seq x y z
N MET A 1 15.39 -3.88 2.68
CA MET A 1 14.22 -4.76 2.78
C MET A 1 13.01 -3.90 3.08
N THR A 2 11.97 -3.93 2.25
CA THR A 2 10.69 -3.27 2.56
C THR A 2 9.66 -4.35 2.82
N LEU A 3 8.98 -4.24 3.97
CA LEU A 3 7.93 -5.16 4.40
C LEU A 3 6.81 -4.34 5.03
N SER A 4 5.65 -4.34 4.38
CA SER A 4 4.45 -3.63 4.83
C SER A 4 3.55 -4.54 5.67
N TYR A 5 3.22 -4.14 6.90
CA TYR A 5 2.31 -4.91 7.75
C TYR A 5 0.92 -4.26 7.90
N VAL A 6 -0.12 -4.99 7.53
CA VAL A 6 -1.50 -4.71 7.93
C VAL A 6 -2.10 -5.99 8.51
N ASP A 7 -2.44 -6.00 9.82
CA ASP A 7 -3.16 -7.13 10.43
C ASP A 7 -4.59 -7.21 9.88
N ARG A 8 -4.79 -8.03 8.85
CA ARG A 8 -6.11 -8.27 8.26
C ARG A 8 -7.02 -9.16 9.12
N HIS A 9 -6.48 -9.77 10.18
CA HIS A 9 -7.18 -10.80 10.97
C HIS A 9 -7.35 -10.44 12.45
N GLY A 10 -6.89 -9.26 12.88
CA GLY A 10 -7.23 -8.64 14.16
C GLY A 10 -6.73 -9.39 15.40
N GLY A 11 -5.79 -10.31 15.23
CA GLY A 11 -5.29 -11.17 16.31
C GLY A 11 -4.40 -10.41 17.29
N ASN A 12 -3.55 -9.52 16.79
CA ASN A 12 -2.64 -8.72 17.60
C ASN A 12 -2.85 -7.25 17.26
N LYS A 13 -3.48 -6.50 18.17
CA LYS A 13 -3.80 -5.08 18.00
C LYS A 13 -2.55 -4.17 17.90
N GLN A 14 -1.67 -4.27 16.88
CA GLN A 14 -0.48 -3.41 16.56
C GLN A 14 0.31 -3.90 15.30
N PHE A 15 0.97 -3.11 14.42
CA PHE A 15 1.06 -1.66 14.10
C PHE A 15 2.00 -1.42 12.84
N LEU A 16 2.15 -0.20 12.26
CA LEU A 16 2.73 0.10 10.92
C LEU A 16 3.89 1.16 10.87
N TRP A 17 5.12 0.80 10.45
CA TRP A 17 6.16 1.72 9.91
C TRP A 17 7.18 0.98 9.00
N GLY A 18 7.83 1.68 8.05
CA GLY A 18 8.89 1.18 7.16
C GLY A 18 10.10 2.11 7.02
N LEU A 19 11.29 1.52 6.82
CA LEU A 19 12.60 2.19 6.64
C LEU A 19 13.57 1.30 5.84
N THR A 20 14.39 1.90 4.98
CA THR A 20 15.35 1.16 4.12
C THR A 20 16.77 1.11 4.69
N TYR A 21 17.38 -0.08 4.72
CA TYR A 21 18.83 -0.24 4.86
C TYR A 21 19.38 -1.36 3.97
N THR A 22 20.68 -1.30 3.70
CA THR A 22 21.46 -2.26 2.90
C THR A 22 22.37 -3.09 3.80
N GLU A 23 22.23 -4.42 3.79
CA GLU A 23 23.16 -5.31 4.49
C GLU A 23 24.48 -5.48 3.73
N SER A 24 25.59 -5.42 4.45
CA SER A 24 26.91 -5.75 3.92
C SER A 24 27.04 -7.26 3.70
N GLY A 25 26.79 -7.71 2.46
CA GLY A 25 27.08 -9.08 2.00
C GLY A 25 25.87 -9.94 1.65
N ALA A 26 24.64 -9.47 1.86
CA ALA A 26 23.43 -10.18 1.45
C ALA A 26 23.05 -9.88 0.00
N ARG A 27 22.69 -10.93 -0.77
CA ARG A 27 21.93 -10.78 -2.02
C ARG A 27 20.52 -10.34 -1.63
N CYS A 28 19.94 -9.39 -2.37
CA CYS A 28 18.71 -8.64 -2.04
C CYS A 28 17.65 -9.44 -1.26
N THR A 29 17.10 -8.83 -0.20
CA THR A 29 16.04 -9.42 0.62
C THR A 29 14.65 -9.09 0.09
N THR A 30 13.74 -10.08 0.13
CA THR A 30 12.38 -10.02 -0.43
C THR A 30 11.62 -8.76 -0.06
N GLU A 31 11.54 -7.84 -1.02
CA GLU A 31 10.75 -6.63 -0.90
C GLU A 31 9.27 -6.92 -1.20
N SER A 32 8.36 -6.58 -0.29
CA SER A 32 6.92 -6.79 -0.47
C SER A 32 6.07 -5.69 0.17
N TRP A 33 5.05 -5.27 -0.59
CA TRP A 33 4.06 -4.26 -0.23
C TRP A 33 2.70 -4.87 0.12
N HIS A 34 2.68 -6.17 0.47
CA HIS A 34 1.49 -6.86 0.99
C HIS A 34 1.82 -7.92 2.07
N ASN A 35 3.02 -8.51 2.06
CA ASN A 35 3.38 -9.54 3.03
C ASN A 35 3.50 -8.96 4.45
N THR A 36 2.61 -9.43 5.32
CA THR A 36 2.64 -9.15 6.75
C THR A 36 3.90 -9.71 7.43
N VAL A 37 4.72 -8.85 8.01
CA VAL A 37 5.74 -9.22 9.03
C VAL A 37 5.15 -9.26 10.42
N SER A 38 5.73 -10.04 11.35
CA SER A 38 5.26 -9.96 12.73
C SER A 38 5.60 -8.60 13.35
N SER A 39 4.80 -8.17 14.34
CA SER A 39 5.12 -6.95 15.10
C SER A 39 6.52 -7.05 15.74
N ASP A 40 6.97 -8.26 16.12
CA ASP A 40 8.27 -8.49 16.73
C ASP A 40 9.43 -8.31 15.74
N ASP A 41 9.27 -8.72 14.47
CA ASP A 41 10.28 -8.48 13.41
C ASP A 41 10.45 -6.99 13.13
N VAL A 42 9.34 -6.23 13.11
CA VAL A 42 9.35 -4.76 12.96
C VAL A 42 10.11 -4.11 14.11
N LEU A 43 9.87 -4.55 15.35
CA LEU A 43 10.53 -3.99 16.53
C LEU A 43 12.03 -4.28 16.56
N GLN A 44 12.45 -5.48 16.15
CA GLN A 44 13.86 -5.83 15.96
C GLN A 44 14.53 -4.98 14.88
N MET A 45 13.79 -4.59 13.83
CA MET A 45 14.31 -3.68 12.80
C MET A 45 14.41 -2.23 13.29
N MET A 46 13.40 -1.71 14.01
CA MET A 46 13.45 -0.37 14.62
C MET A 46 14.65 -0.22 15.58
N GLU A 47 15.01 -1.29 16.27
CA GLU A 47 16.18 -1.39 17.16
C GLU A 47 17.52 -1.11 16.46
N LYS A 48 17.60 -1.41 15.15
CA LYS A 48 18.80 -1.23 14.31
C LYS A 48 18.84 0.14 13.63
N VAL A 49 17.80 0.96 13.77
CA VAL A 49 17.71 2.27 13.14
C VAL A 49 18.16 3.37 14.12
N PRO A 50 19.15 4.22 13.78
CA PRO A 50 19.54 5.35 14.60
C PRO A 50 18.36 6.31 14.86
N GLY A 51 18.10 6.61 16.15
CA GLY A 51 17.02 7.50 16.59
C GLY A 51 15.67 6.83 16.85
N TRP A 52 15.55 5.50 16.61
CA TRP A 52 14.29 4.75 16.62
C TRP A 52 14.15 3.80 17.82
N GLY A 53 14.70 4.20 18.97
CA GLY A 53 14.69 3.41 20.20
C GLY A 53 13.30 3.23 20.83
N GLU A 54 13.27 2.62 22.02
CA GLU A 54 12.05 2.24 22.76
C GLU A 54 10.93 3.30 22.81
N PRO A 55 11.18 4.61 22.99
CA PRO A 55 10.11 5.61 22.98
C PRO A 55 9.35 5.65 21.63
N MET A 56 10.07 5.53 20.51
CA MET A 56 9.46 5.53 19.19
C MET A 56 8.65 4.26 18.97
N LYS A 57 9.19 3.09 19.36
CA LYS A 57 8.48 1.81 19.36
C LYS A 57 7.19 1.84 20.20
N ALA A 58 7.21 2.50 21.35
CA ALA A 58 6.05 2.61 22.24
C ALA A 58 4.96 3.55 21.67
N LEU A 59 5.33 4.72 21.15
CA LEU A 59 4.39 5.65 20.50
C LEU A 59 3.79 5.04 19.23
N SER A 60 4.63 4.38 18.43
CA SER A 60 4.24 3.52 17.32
C SER A 60 3.19 2.51 17.78
N LYS A 61 3.53 1.61 18.71
CA LYS A 61 2.62 0.60 19.23
C LYS A 61 1.28 1.18 19.69
N ALA A 62 1.30 2.27 20.44
CA ALA A 62 0.09 2.90 20.96
C ALA A 62 -0.75 3.65 19.89
N CYS A 63 -0.36 3.60 18.61
CA CYS A 63 -1.00 4.28 17.47
C CYS A 63 -0.98 5.82 17.56
N TRP A 64 0.12 6.40 18.08
CA TRP A 64 0.33 7.86 18.16
C TRP A 64 1.16 8.40 17.00
N VAL A 65 1.70 7.52 16.15
CA VAL A 65 2.44 7.86 14.95
C VAL A 65 1.81 7.09 13.79
N LEU A 66 1.84 7.67 12.59
CA LEU A 66 1.41 7.03 11.35
C LEU A 66 2.32 7.51 10.22
N GLN A 67 2.65 6.62 9.27
CA GLN A 67 3.22 7.02 7.98
C GLN A 67 2.12 7.13 6.93
N ILE A 68 2.33 8.04 5.98
CA ILE A 68 1.49 8.28 4.81
C ILE A 68 2.37 8.65 3.61
N GLY A 69 1.85 8.47 2.39
CA GLY A 69 2.58 8.76 1.14
C GLY A 69 3.90 7.98 1.02
N ASP A 70 4.87 8.47 0.25
CA ASP A 70 6.15 7.79 -0.04
C ASP A 70 6.91 7.20 1.18
N ALA A 71 6.64 7.66 2.41
CA ALA A 71 7.18 7.06 3.63
C ALA A 71 6.58 5.65 3.93
N ALA A 72 5.30 5.44 3.60
CA ALA A 72 4.56 4.18 3.70
C ALA A 72 4.45 3.43 2.36
N GLU A 73 4.37 4.16 1.25
CA GLU A 73 3.90 3.67 -0.05
C GLU A 73 4.67 4.28 -1.23
N THR A 74 5.82 3.71 -1.60
CA THR A 74 6.53 4.19 -2.80
C THR A 74 5.89 3.66 -4.08
N PHE A 75 5.83 4.51 -5.11
CA PHE A 75 5.25 4.17 -6.41
C PHE A 75 6.28 4.25 -7.53
N LEU A 76 6.20 3.34 -8.51
CA LEU A 76 6.83 3.57 -9.79
C LEU A 76 6.22 4.83 -10.44
N PRO A 77 7.03 5.76 -11.00
CA PRO A 77 6.51 7.00 -11.63
C PRO A 77 5.50 6.73 -12.76
N THR A 78 5.61 5.58 -13.42
CA THR A 78 4.69 5.08 -14.47
C THR A 78 3.27 4.79 -13.97
N SER A 79 3.06 4.72 -12.66
CA SER A 79 1.71 4.64 -12.07
C SER A 79 0.91 5.93 -12.23
N GLY A 80 1.58 7.08 -12.27
CA GLY A 80 0.94 8.40 -12.20
C GLY A 80 0.20 8.71 -10.89
N ASN A 81 0.40 7.94 -9.81
CA ASN A 81 -0.53 7.94 -8.67
C ASN A 81 0.06 8.17 -7.27
N GLY A 82 1.38 8.19 -7.06
CA GLY A 82 1.97 8.35 -5.71
C GLY A 82 1.48 9.60 -4.95
N VAL A 83 1.49 10.77 -5.60
CA VAL A 83 0.97 12.02 -4.99
C VAL A 83 -0.54 11.92 -4.70
N THR A 84 -1.32 11.29 -5.59
CA THR A 84 -2.75 11.07 -5.38
C THR A 84 -3.00 10.21 -4.13
N GLN A 85 -2.24 9.12 -3.96
CA GLN A 85 -2.38 8.24 -2.81
C GLN A 85 -1.92 8.91 -1.51
N ALA A 86 -0.83 9.68 -1.53
CA ALA A 86 -0.40 10.47 -0.38
C ALA A 86 -1.44 11.52 0.07
N ILE A 87 -2.19 12.10 -0.87
CA ILE A 87 -3.31 13.01 -0.57
C ILE A 87 -4.49 12.22 0.00
N GLU A 88 -4.83 11.06 -0.58
CA GLU A 88 -5.89 10.20 -0.05
C GLU A 88 -5.60 9.70 1.37
N ASP A 89 -4.37 9.29 1.67
CA ASP A 89 -3.94 8.95 3.03
C ASP A 89 -4.25 10.10 4.00
N ALA A 90 -3.78 11.32 3.67
CA ALA A 90 -3.96 12.51 4.49
C ALA A 90 -5.44 12.85 4.75
N VAL A 91 -6.29 12.72 3.73
CA VAL A 91 -7.74 12.92 3.87
C VAL A 91 -8.38 11.80 4.69
N THR A 92 -8.04 10.53 4.41
CA THR A 92 -8.60 9.38 5.13
C THR A 92 -8.24 9.41 6.62
N ILE A 93 -6.99 9.74 7.01
CA ILE A 93 -6.65 9.83 8.44
C ILE A 93 -7.33 11.03 9.12
N ALA A 94 -7.44 12.18 8.44
CA ALA A 94 -8.13 13.33 8.97
C ALA A 94 -9.63 13.03 9.22
N ALA A 95 -10.30 12.38 8.25
CA ALA A 95 -11.69 11.96 8.37
C ALA A 95 -11.87 10.88 9.45
N CYS A 96 -10.97 9.89 9.55
CA CYS A 96 -10.98 8.90 10.62
C CYS A 96 -10.84 9.53 12.01
N LEU A 97 -9.94 10.51 12.18
CA LEU A 97 -9.73 11.20 13.46
C LEU A 97 -10.87 12.18 13.81
N GLN A 98 -11.48 12.82 12.81
CA GLN A 98 -12.62 13.73 13.03
C GLN A 98 -13.86 13.00 13.57
N ASN A 99 -14.06 11.75 13.15
CA ASN A 99 -15.21 10.93 13.52
C ASN A 99 -14.95 10.03 14.75
N ALA A 100 -13.78 10.14 15.40
CA ALA A 100 -13.39 9.33 16.54
C ALA A 100 -13.33 10.15 17.84
N SER A 101 -13.69 9.53 18.95
CA SER A 101 -13.43 10.07 20.29
C SER A 101 -11.94 10.05 20.63
N ARG A 102 -11.57 10.66 21.77
CA ARG A 102 -10.19 10.65 22.30
C ARG A 102 -9.70 9.23 22.64
N ASP A 103 -10.60 8.36 23.10
CA ASP A 103 -10.32 6.95 23.40
C ASP A 103 -10.31 6.06 22.14
N GLU A 104 -10.94 6.49 21.04
CA GLU A 104 -10.99 5.78 19.76
C GLU A 104 -9.81 6.10 18.79
N ILE A 105 -8.86 6.97 19.15
CA ILE A 105 -7.72 7.38 18.28
C ILE A 105 -6.98 6.15 17.69
N ALA A 106 -6.72 5.13 18.52
CA ALA A 106 -6.04 3.93 18.07
C ALA A 106 -6.88 3.10 17.07
N THR A 107 -8.21 3.21 17.13
CA THR A 107 -9.14 2.58 16.19
C THR A 107 -9.23 3.39 14.91
N ALA A 108 -9.24 4.73 14.97
CA ALA A 108 -9.16 5.61 13.81
C ALA A 108 -7.91 5.36 12.95
N VAL A 109 -6.73 5.26 13.58
CA VAL A 109 -5.46 4.97 12.90
C VAL A 109 -5.47 3.58 12.24
N ARG A 110 -6.10 2.57 12.86
CA ARG A 110 -6.26 1.24 12.26
C ARG A 110 -7.21 1.24 11.07
N THR A 111 -8.34 1.93 11.19
CA THR A 111 -9.33 2.05 10.12
C THR A 111 -8.71 2.72 8.89
N HIS A 112 -7.88 3.75 9.08
CA HIS A 112 -7.04 4.29 8.00
C HIS A 112 -6.16 3.20 7.35
N SER A 113 -5.34 2.49 8.13
CA SER A 113 -4.42 1.48 7.57
C SER A 113 -5.15 0.34 6.85
N LEU A 114 -6.34 -0.06 7.31
CA LEU A 114 -7.17 -1.06 6.63
C LEU A 114 -7.77 -0.52 5.33
N LEU A 115 -8.31 0.72 5.34
CA LEU A 115 -8.88 1.36 4.14
C LEU A 115 -7.85 1.61 3.04
N ARG A 116 -6.62 1.96 3.42
CA ARG A 116 -5.57 2.35 2.49
C ARG A 116 -4.73 1.16 2.05
N GLY A 117 -4.40 0.21 2.93
CA GLY A 117 -3.50 -0.91 2.62
C GLY A 117 -3.81 -1.68 1.32
N ASP A 118 -5.02 -2.24 1.17
CA ASP A 118 -5.38 -2.95 -0.07
C ASP A 118 -5.46 -2.00 -1.27
N ARG A 119 -5.98 -0.78 -1.10
CA ARG A 119 -6.15 0.20 -2.18
C ARG A 119 -4.80 0.62 -2.77
N VAL A 120 -3.85 0.90 -1.90
CA VAL A 120 -2.47 1.27 -2.23
C VAL A 120 -1.75 0.13 -2.92
N ALA A 121 -1.74 -1.06 -2.31
CA ALA A 121 -1.10 -2.25 -2.88
C ALA A 121 -1.70 -2.63 -4.24
N THR A 122 -3.00 -2.34 -4.45
CA THR A 122 -3.66 -2.49 -5.74
C THR A 122 -3.21 -1.41 -6.73
N ALA A 123 -3.22 -0.13 -6.34
CA ALA A 123 -2.79 0.97 -7.20
C ALA A 123 -1.31 0.85 -7.64
N GLN A 124 -0.43 0.31 -6.79
CA GLN A 124 0.99 0.08 -7.12
C GLN A 124 1.17 -0.90 -8.30
N LEU A 125 0.31 -1.92 -8.45
CA LEU A 125 0.33 -2.86 -9.58
C LEU A 125 0.13 -2.16 -10.94
N LEU A 126 -0.61 -1.04 -10.97
CA LEU A 126 -0.77 -0.21 -12.17
C LEU A 126 0.57 0.38 -12.63
N GLY A 127 1.49 0.68 -11.71
CA GLY A 127 2.83 1.16 -12.02
C GLY A 127 3.64 0.15 -12.83
N PHE A 128 3.58 -1.14 -12.45
CA PHE A 128 4.23 -2.23 -13.17
C PHE A 128 3.58 -2.46 -14.54
N TYR A 129 2.25 -2.51 -14.60
CA TYR A 129 1.50 -2.66 -15.85
C TYR A 129 1.81 -1.52 -16.85
N ASN A 130 1.80 -0.27 -16.39
CA ASN A 130 2.13 0.88 -17.23
C ASN A 130 3.62 0.91 -17.60
N ALA A 131 4.54 0.53 -16.70
CA ALA A 131 5.97 0.45 -17.03
C ALA A 131 6.22 -0.54 -18.17
N GLU A 132 5.66 -1.74 -18.07
CA GLU A 132 5.71 -2.75 -19.13
C GLU A 132 5.14 -2.22 -20.45
N ARG A 133 3.96 -1.59 -20.41
CA ARG A 133 3.33 -1.00 -21.59
C ARG A 133 4.19 0.10 -22.25
N PHE A 134 4.83 0.96 -21.47
CA PHE A 134 5.70 2.03 -21.99
C PHE A 134 7.07 1.52 -22.47
N GLN A 135 7.63 0.50 -21.83
CA GLN A 135 9.02 0.07 -22.04
C GLN A 135 9.17 -1.12 -22.98
N LYS A 136 8.16 -1.99 -23.09
CA LYS A 136 8.19 -3.23 -23.88
C LYS A 136 7.30 -3.21 -25.13
N THR A 137 6.55 -2.14 -25.40
CA THR A 137 5.83 -2.00 -26.68
C THR A 137 6.83 -1.79 -27.80
N ASP A 138 6.86 -2.71 -28.77
CA ASP A 138 7.60 -2.54 -30.01
C ASP A 138 6.93 -1.46 -30.88
N VAL A 139 7.48 -0.25 -30.81
CA VAL A 139 7.02 0.95 -31.53
C VAL A 139 7.13 0.83 -33.06
N GLU A 140 8.03 -0.01 -33.57
CA GLU A 140 8.14 -0.27 -35.02
C GLU A 140 7.02 -1.21 -35.47
N ALA A 141 6.68 -2.21 -34.65
CA ALA A 141 5.59 -3.16 -34.95
C ALA A 141 4.19 -2.55 -34.85
N VAL A 142 3.94 -1.61 -33.93
CA VAL A 142 2.63 -0.91 -33.83
C VAL A 142 2.47 0.24 -34.83
N GLY A 143 3.57 0.70 -35.43
CA GLY A 143 3.57 1.74 -36.46
C GLY A 143 3.53 3.18 -35.94
N LYS A 144 3.91 4.14 -36.79
CA LYS A 144 4.22 5.53 -36.42
C LYS A 144 3.07 6.33 -35.79
N ASP A 145 1.82 5.92 -36.00
CA ASP A 145 0.63 6.58 -35.44
C ASP A 145 0.16 5.95 -34.11
N ALA A 146 0.81 4.90 -33.63
CA ALA A 146 0.42 4.20 -32.42
C ALA A 146 0.72 5.02 -31.15
N LYS A 147 -0.35 5.33 -30.41
CA LYS A 147 -0.26 6.05 -29.14
C LYS A 147 -0.14 5.07 -27.98
N VAL A 148 1.09 4.86 -27.50
CA VAL A 148 1.34 4.18 -26.23
C VAL A 148 0.94 5.11 -25.08
N SER A 149 -0.20 4.85 -24.46
CA SER A 149 -0.73 5.62 -23.33
C SER A 149 -0.72 4.80 -22.03
N ALA A 150 -0.63 5.49 -20.89
CA ALA A 150 -0.93 4.89 -19.59
C ALA A 150 -2.38 4.39 -19.55
N LYS A 151 -2.61 3.35 -18.74
CA LYS A 151 -3.95 3.01 -18.26
C LYS A 151 -4.26 3.85 -17.02
N LEU A 152 -5.43 4.49 -17.03
CA LEU A 152 -5.93 5.38 -15.98
C LEU A 152 -7.33 4.88 -15.57
N PRO A 153 -7.43 3.92 -14.64
CA PRO A 153 -8.69 3.24 -14.33
C PRO A 153 -9.61 4.13 -13.48
N LYS A 154 -10.91 4.04 -13.71
CA LYS A 154 -11.92 4.94 -13.12
C LYS A 154 -11.98 4.88 -11.60
N TRP A 155 -11.89 3.69 -11.03
CA TRP A 155 -11.97 3.44 -9.59
C TRP A 155 -10.88 4.17 -8.76
N ILE A 156 -9.79 4.62 -9.39
CA ILE A 156 -8.81 5.48 -8.74
C ILE A 156 -9.35 6.90 -8.61
N TYR A 157 -9.62 7.59 -9.73
CA TYR A 157 -9.93 9.01 -9.75
C TYR A 157 -11.38 9.38 -9.40
N THR A 158 -12.29 8.40 -9.27
CA THR A 158 -13.66 8.63 -8.78
C THR A 158 -13.88 8.17 -7.33
N SER A 159 -12.82 7.84 -6.59
CA SER A 159 -12.93 7.45 -5.18
C SER A 159 -13.07 8.67 -4.28
N ASP A 160 -13.95 8.58 -3.28
CA ASP A 160 -14.07 9.55 -2.20
C ASP A 160 -13.42 8.96 -0.91
N PRO A 161 -12.23 9.45 -0.51
CA PRO A 161 -11.52 8.96 0.68
C PRO A 161 -12.15 9.42 2.01
N GLU A 162 -12.92 10.52 2.02
CA GLU A 162 -13.56 11.07 3.21
C GLU A 162 -14.82 10.27 3.56
N TYR A 163 -15.69 10.05 2.57
CA TYR A 163 -16.90 9.24 2.72
C TYR A 163 -16.59 7.82 3.23
N LYS A 164 -15.54 7.18 2.68
CA LYS A 164 -15.15 5.81 3.08
C LYS A 164 -14.60 5.72 4.49
N ALA A 165 -13.97 6.78 5.01
CA ALA A 165 -13.53 6.84 6.40
C ALA A 165 -14.72 6.89 7.37
N ALA A 166 -15.71 7.75 7.08
CA ALA A 166 -16.87 7.97 7.95
C ALA A 166 -17.74 6.69 8.15
N GLU A 167 -17.92 5.87 7.11
CA GLU A 167 -18.69 4.62 7.21
C GLU A 167 -18.00 3.51 8.06
N SER A 168 -16.69 3.63 8.29
CA SER A 168 -15.83 2.49 8.70
C SER A 168 -15.46 2.45 10.18
N LEU A 169 -15.82 3.46 10.98
CA LEU A 169 -15.47 3.55 12.40
C LEU A 169 -16.52 2.88 13.29
N ARG A 170 -16.47 1.54 13.40
CA ARG A 170 -17.32 0.78 14.32
C ARG A 170 -16.57 -0.40 14.94
N GLU A 171 -16.18 -0.27 16.22
CA GLU A 171 -15.70 -1.44 16.98
C GLU A 171 -16.77 -2.54 17.05
N GLY A 172 -16.35 -3.81 16.92
CA GLY A 172 -17.26 -4.96 16.91
C GLY A 172 -18.16 -5.06 15.66
N GLY A 173 -17.91 -4.24 14.63
CA GLY A 173 -18.59 -4.35 13.34
C GLY A 173 -18.20 -5.60 12.54
N GLN A 174 -18.77 -5.72 11.34
CA GLN A 174 -18.32 -6.72 10.36
C GLN A 174 -16.86 -6.41 9.94
N PRO A 175 -16.07 -7.42 9.53
CA PRO A 175 -14.74 -7.19 8.98
C PRO A 175 -14.78 -6.17 7.85
N LEU A 176 -13.89 -5.16 7.91
CA LEU A 176 -13.87 -4.10 6.92
C LEU A 176 -13.48 -4.68 5.55
N MET A 177 -14.42 -4.64 4.61
CA MET A 177 -14.21 -5.10 3.25
C MET A 177 -14.01 -3.87 2.35
N ASN A 178 -12.81 -3.75 1.78
CA ASN A 178 -12.46 -2.60 0.94
C ASN A 178 -13.31 -2.58 -0.34
N THR A 179 -14.06 -1.49 -0.52
CA THR A 179 -14.89 -1.19 -1.69
C THR A 179 -14.32 -0.05 -2.53
N ASN A 180 -13.10 0.40 -2.21
CA ASN A 180 -12.33 1.45 -2.87
C ASN A 180 -11.24 0.85 -3.79
N ILE A 181 -11.50 -0.34 -4.33
CA ILE A 181 -10.65 -1.16 -5.20
C ILE A 181 -11.46 -1.54 -6.47
N PRO A 182 -10.84 -2.09 -7.54
CA PRO A 182 -11.58 -2.46 -8.76
C PRO A 182 -12.74 -3.42 -8.48
N GLU A 183 -13.87 -3.27 -9.17
CA GLU A 183 -15.04 -4.12 -8.93
C GLU A 183 -14.73 -5.59 -9.26
N GLY A 184 -15.13 -6.50 -8.38
CA GLY A 184 -14.83 -7.93 -8.49
C GLY A 184 -13.35 -8.31 -8.28
N TYR A 185 -12.47 -7.36 -7.96
CA TYR A 185 -11.09 -7.66 -7.60
C TYR A 185 -10.97 -8.09 -6.13
N VAL A 186 -10.30 -9.21 -5.90
CA VAL A 186 -9.88 -9.64 -4.57
C VAL A 186 -8.39 -9.32 -4.43
N PRO A 187 -7.98 -8.46 -3.48
CA PRO A 187 -6.58 -8.13 -3.24
C PRO A 187 -5.78 -9.38 -2.90
N ASN A 188 -4.81 -9.69 -3.75
CA ASN A 188 -3.90 -10.84 -3.60
C ASN A 188 -2.50 -10.36 -3.20
N PRO A 189 -1.80 -11.09 -2.32
CA PRO A 189 -0.41 -10.80 -1.98
C PRO A 189 0.52 -10.76 -3.19
N TRP A 190 1.40 -9.76 -3.22
CA TRP A 190 2.49 -9.66 -4.18
C TRP A 190 3.78 -9.13 -3.53
N THR A 191 4.90 -9.43 -4.17
CA THR A 191 6.24 -9.00 -3.74
C THR A 191 7.01 -8.55 -4.98
N MET A 192 8.01 -7.69 -4.83
CA MET A 192 8.92 -7.28 -5.92
C MET A 192 9.58 -8.51 -6.54
N GLU A 193 10.13 -9.42 -5.73
CA GLU A 193 10.69 -10.69 -6.21
C GLU A 193 9.65 -11.54 -6.97
N GLY A 194 8.38 -11.48 -6.55
CA GLY A 194 7.26 -12.13 -7.23
C GLY A 194 7.01 -11.55 -8.62
N ILE A 195 7.06 -10.22 -8.75
CA ILE A 195 6.95 -9.50 -10.03
C ILE A 195 8.18 -9.75 -10.91
N GLU A 196 9.40 -9.68 -10.35
CA GLU A 196 10.65 -9.97 -11.04
C GLU A 196 10.71 -11.40 -11.56
N LYS A 197 10.35 -12.39 -10.72
CA LYS A 197 10.25 -13.79 -11.11
C LYS A 197 9.17 -14.00 -12.16
N LEU A 198 8.02 -13.35 -12.04
CA LEU A 198 6.94 -13.39 -13.02
C LEU A 198 7.43 -12.87 -14.39
N TYR A 199 8.22 -11.79 -14.42
CA TYR A 199 8.87 -11.33 -15.65
C TYR A 199 9.97 -12.28 -16.16
N ALA A 200 10.77 -12.88 -15.28
CA ALA A 200 11.79 -13.87 -15.65
C ALA A 200 11.19 -15.15 -16.25
N ASP A 201 10.00 -15.55 -15.78
CA ASP A 201 9.17 -16.63 -16.33
C ASP A 201 8.53 -16.27 -17.69
N GLY A 202 8.74 -15.05 -18.21
CA GLY A 202 8.11 -14.56 -19.45
C GLY A 202 6.62 -14.27 -19.32
N LYS A 203 6.12 -14.02 -18.09
CA LYS A 203 4.73 -13.66 -17.80
C LYS A 203 4.62 -12.16 -17.53
N HIS A 204 3.39 -11.66 -17.43
CA HIS A 204 3.06 -10.24 -17.37
C HIS A 204 2.08 -9.93 -16.23
N VAL A 205 2.06 -8.69 -15.74
CA VAL A 205 1.16 -8.29 -14.64
C VAL A 205 -0.28 -8.21 -15.18
N GLU A 206 -1.14 -9.13 -14.74
CA GLU A 206 -2.55 -9.15 -15.11
C GLU A 206 -3.42 -8.37 -14.12
N LEU A 207 -4.08 -7.31 -14.61
CA LEU A 207 -5.05 -6.54 -13.85
C LEU A 207 -6.43 -7.21 -13.92
N LYS A 208 -6.83 -7.93 -12.86
CA LYS A 208 -8.07 -8.71 -12.77
C LYS A 208 -9.21 -7.92 -12.12
N GLY A 209 -10.45 -8.11 -12.54
CA GLY A 209 -11.61 -7.29 -12.13
C GLY A 209 -11.84 -6.09 -13.07
N ASP A 210 -12.72 -5.17 -12.70
CA ASP A 210 -13.02 -4.00 -13.54
C ASP A 210 -12.01 -2.86 -13.34
N TRP A 211 -11.02 -2.82 -14.22
CA TRP A 211 -10.01 -1.75 -14.30
C TRP A 211 -10.28 -0.78 -15.45
N LEU A 212 -11.50 -0.66 -15.96
CA LEU A 212 -11.82 0.28 -17.05
C LEU A 212 -12.01 1.74 -16.53
#